data_AF-A0A7X8LIQ6-F1
#
_entry.id   AF-A0A7X8LIQ6-F1
#
_cell.length_a   1.000
_cell.length_b   1.000
_cell.length_c   1.000
_cell.angle_alpha   90.00
_cell.angle_beta   90.00
_cell.angle_gamma   90.00
#
_symmetry.space_group_name_H-M   'P 1'
#
loop_
_entity.id
_entity.type
_entity.pdbx_description
1 polymer ?
#
loop_
_entity_poly.entity_id
_entity_poly.type
_entity_poly.pdbx_seq_one_letter_code
_entity_poly.pdbx_strand_id
1 'polypeptide(L)'
;MTAKKIADKKNTESKETRPIPDNLPEEFLPLYDWWHTQGKKIALYIVIIVAIFGLSALYRNHKATRNRVGSEQLLTAHSVEDLEPMVSQYGSSGVGLLAQFSLAKAYYDAGRYDDALNSYNALLRHSSHPFVGIAQLGKAHVLEAQDNFDAAREAFAGFQAENSNHYLAPLALIGEARCIAQQGDKTAAAELLDTLIAAKTDTSWEHIAEGNKEMVLRYVKREKKSLFDQADLFAGDLLPANEVAAPPAKPDAEEPAAESPETEPVTIEVAADVDIAAESGADTPTEATE
;
A
#
# COMPACT_ATOMS: atom_id res chain seq x y z
N MET A 1 -75.20 45.30 37.38
CA MET A 1 -75.90 44.02 37.56
C MET A 1 -75.59 43.09 36.40
N THR A 2 -75.50 41.79 36.71
CA THR A 2 -75.64 40.60 35.86
C THR A 2 -74.34 39.87 35.50
N ALA A 3 -74.20 38.71 36.15
CA ALA A 3 -73.13 37.73 36.08
C ALA A 3 -73.09 36.99 34.74
N LYS A 4 -71.89 36.66 34.26
CA LYS A 4 -71.69 35.65 33.23
C LYS A 4 -70.76 34.56 33.76
N LYS A 5 -71.37 33.42 34.10
CA LYS A 5 -70.76 32.15 34.48
C LYS A 5 -69.63 31.78 33.52
N ILE A 6 -68.42 31.58 34.05
CA ILE A 6 -67.37 30.81 33.40
C ILE A 6 -67.69 29.34 33.69
N ALA A 7 -68.11 28.60 32.67
CA ALA A 7 -68.32 27.16 32.76
C ALA A 7 -67.00 26.46 32.47
N ASP A 8 -66.45 25.83 33.50
CA ASP A 8 -65.40 24.82 33.45
C ASP A 8 -65.79 23.70 32.47
N LYS A 9 -65.11 23.62 31.32
CA LYS A 9 -65.13 22.41 30.48
C LYS A 9 -64.05 21.46 31.00
N LYS A 10 -64.41 20.70 32.03
CA LYS A 10 -63.64 19.54 32.49
C LYS A 10 -63.82 18.44 31.45
N ASN A 11 -62.85 18.32 30.54
CA ASN A 11 -62.77 17.25 29.55
C ASN A 11 -62.71 15.91 30.29
N THR A 12 -63.85 15.23 30.38
CA THR A 12 -63.99 13.90 30.97
C THR A 12 -63.77 12.92 29.85
N GLU A 13 -62.51 12.57 29.59
CA GLU A 13 -62.19 11.41 28.77
C GLU A 13 -62.72 10.17 29.51
N SER A 14 -63.79 9.61 28.96
CA SER A 14 -64.34 8.30 29.30
C SER A 14 -63.25 7.24 29.15
N LYS A 15 -62.78 6.74 30.29
CA LYS A 15 -61.87 5.59 30.38
C LYS A 15 -62.66 4.35 29.96
N GLU A 16 -62.60 4.04 28.66
CA GLU A 16 -63.16 2.84 28.05
C GLU A 16 -62.58 1.62 28.79
N THR A 17 -63.40 0.94 29.60
CA THR A 17 -63.01 -0.26 30.36
C THR A 17 -62.81 -1.41 29.39
N ARG A 18 -61.53 -1.71 29.11
CA ARG A 18 -61.13 -2.80 28.23
C ARG A 18 -61.49 -4.14 28.88
N PRO A 19 -61.94 -5.15 28.12
CA PRO A 19 -62.30 -6.45 28.69
C PRO A 19 -61.07 -7.12 29.31
N ILE A 20 -61.17 -7.48 30.59
CA ILE A 20 -60.18 -8.29 31.31
C ILE A 20 -60.63 -9.76 31.17
N PRO A 21 -59.75 -10.70 30.80
CA PRO A 21 -60.13 -12.11 30.64
C PRO A 21 -60.48 -12.76 32.00
N ASP A 22 -61.60 -13.50 32.03
CA ASP A 22 -62.22 -14.06 33.25
C ASP A 22 -61.35 -15.06 34.04
N ASN A 23 -60.28 -15.58 33.44
CA ASN A 23 -59.40 -16.60 34.01
C ASN A 23 -58.00 -16.09 34.35
N LEU A 24 -57.79 -14.77 34.43
CA LEU A 24 -56.50 -14.18 34.81
C LEU A 24 -56.37 -14.11 36.34
N PRO A 25 -55.41 -14.81 36.96
CA PRO A 25 -55.19 -14.71 38.41
C PRO A 25 -54.92 -13.26 38.81
N GLU A 26 -55.44 -12.84 39.97
CA GLU A 26 -55.36 -11.45 40.45
C GLU A 26 -53.92 -10.92 40.53
N GLU A 27 -52.96 -11.82 40.76
CA GLU A 27 -51.52 -11.53 40.79
C GLU A 27 -50.95 -11.01 39.45
N PHE A 28 -51.61 -11.30 38.31
CA PHE A 28 -51.19 -10.88 36.98
C PHE A 28 -51.93 -9.64 36.44
N LEU A 29 -52.95 -9.14 37.14
CA LEU A 29 -53.67 -7.93 36.75
C LEU A 29 -52.73 -6.70 36.63
N PRO A 30 -51.79 -6.44 37.56
CA PRO A 30 -50.85 -5.33 37.42
C PRO A 30 -49.95 -5.45 36.18
N LEU A 31 -49.58 -6.69 35.81
CA LEU A 31 -48.77 -6.98 34.62
C LEU A 31 -49.59 -6.79 33.34
N TYR A 32 -50.86 -7.19 33.33
CA TYR A 32 -51.77 -7.00 32.20
C TYR A 32 -52.02 -5.52 31.89
N ASP A 33 -52.30 -4.73 32.93
CA ASP A 33 -52.50 -3.28 32.79
C ASP A 33 -51.23 -2.58 32.31
N TRP A 34 -50.06 -2.96 32.85
CA TRP A 34 -48.77 -2.46 32.40
C TRP A 34 -48.45 -2.86 30.95
N TRP A 35 -48.74 -4.10 30.55
CA TRP A 35 -48.49 -4.58 29.20
C TRP A 35 -49.27 -3.79 28.14
N HIS A 36 -50.52 -3.44 28.47
CA HIS A 36 -51.41 -2.69 27.59
C HIS A 36 -51.21 -1.17 27.64
N THR A 37 -50.50 -0.63 28.63
CA THR A 37 -50.11 0.79 28.68
C THR A 37 -48.70 1.03 28.15
N GLN A 38 -47.71 0.24 28.57
CA GLN A 38 -46.29 0.45 28.28
C GLN A 38 -45.56 -0.76 27.68
N GLY A 39 -46.04 -1.99 27.92
CA GLY A 39 -45.33 -3.21 27.52
C GLY A 39 -45.07 -3.34 26.02
N LYS A 40 -46.01 -2.92 25.17
CA LYS A 40 -45.83 -2.94 23.69
C LYS A 40 -44.63 -2.10 23.22
N LYS A 41 -44.38 -0.95 23.86
CA LYS A 41 -43.24 -0.08 23.52
C LYS A 41 -41.92 -0.69 23.99
N ILE A 42 -41.91 -1.27 25.18
CA ILE A 42 -40.71 -1.94 25.72
C ILE A 42 -40.36 -3.19 24.89
N ALA A 43 -41.35 -3.97 24.47
CA ALA A 43 -41.15 -5.09 23.55
C ALA A 43 -40.54 -4.62 22.22
N LEU A 44 -41.01 -3.50 21.66
CA LEU A 44 -40.42 -2.91 20.45
C LEU A 44 -38.94 -2.52 20.67
N TYR A 45 -38.60 -1.87 21.78
CA TYR A 45 -37.20 -1.54 22.09
C TYR A 45 -36.33 -2.78 22.26
N ILE A 46 -36.82 -3.83 22.92
CA ILE A 46 -36.09 -5.10 23.05
C ILE A 46 -35.83 -5.71 21.68
N VAL A 47 -36.82 -5.73 20.78
CA VAL A 47 -36.64 -6.25 19.41
C VAL A 47 -35.60 -5.43 18.64
N ILE A 48 -35.63 -4.10 18.74
CA ILE A 48 -34.64 -3.23 18.10
C ILE A 48 -33.24 -3.51 18.65
N ILE A 49 -33.10 -3.64 19.97
CA ILE A 49 -31.82 -3.96 20.62
C ILE A 49 -31.32 -5.33 20.13
N VAL A 50 -32.15 -6.37 20.15
CA VAL A 50 -31.79 -7.71 19.67
C VAL A 50 -31.40 -7.68 18.18
N ALA A 51 -32.09 -6.90 17.35
CA ALA A 51 -31.74 -6.73 15.95
C ALA A 51 -30.37 -6.05 15.78
N ILE A 52 -30.10 -4.97 16.53
CA ILE A 52 -28.79 -4.29 16.52
C ILE A 52 -27.67 -5.22 17.00
N PHE A 53 -27.88 -5.93 18.10
CA PHE A 53 -26.91 -6.89 18.62
C PHE A 53 -26.68 -8.07 17.68
N GLY A 54 -27.75 -8.61 17.08
CA GLY A 54 -27.69 -9.68 16.08
C GLY A 54 -26.92 -9.26 14.84
N LEU A 55 -27.25 -8.10 14.26
CA LEU A 55 -26.53 -7.53 13.12
C LEU A 55 -25.06 -7.24 13.44
N SER A 56 -24.78 -6.69 14.63
CA SER A 56 -23.41 -6.44 15.10
C SER A 56 -22.61 -7.74 15.27
N ALA A 57 -23.22 -8.79 15.85
CA ALA A 57 -22.59 -10.08 16.00
C ALA A 57 -22.30 -10.76 14.65
N LEU A 58 -23.26 -10.72 13.71
CA LEU A 58 -23.06 -11.24 12.36
C LEU A 58 -21.94 -10.49 11.62
N TYR A 59 -21.94 -9.16 11.70
CA TYR A 59 -20.88 -8.34 11.10
C TYR A 59 -19.50 -8.63 11.70
N ARG A 60 -19.40 -8.72 13.03
CA ARG A 60 -18.15 -9.07 13.73
C ARG A 60 -17.67 -10.47 13.36
N ASN A 61 -18.57 -11.45 13.31
CA ASN A 61 -18.23 -12.83 12.97
C ASN A 61 -17.76 -12.96 11.51
N HIS A 62 -18.43 -12.28 10.58
CA HIS A 62 -18.03 -12.27 9.17
C HIS A 62 -16.65 -11.62 8.98
N LYS A 63 -16.42 -10.46 9.62
CA LYS A 63 -15.11 -9.80 9.60
C LYS A 63 -14.01 -10.67 10.24
N ALA A 64 -14.30 -11.34 11.34
CA ALA A 64 -13.35 -12.23 12.01
C ALA A 64 -13.01 -13.46 11.15
N THR A 65 -14.01 -14.07 10.51
CA THR A 65 -13.81 -15.21 9.60
C THR A 65 -12.98 -14.82 8.39
N ARG A 66 -13.27 -13.65 7.78
CA ARG A 66 -12.51 -13.13 6.64
C ARG A 66 -11.05 -12.88 7.00
N ASN A 67 -10.79 -12.29 8.18
CA ASN A 67 -9.43 -12.09 8.67
C ASN A 67 -8.70 -13.41 8.97
N ARG A 68 -9.38 -14.43 9.50
CA ARG A 68 -8.74 -15.73 9.79
C ARG A 68 -8.27 -16.42 8.50
N VAL A 69 -9.14 -16.53 7.50
CA VAL A 69 -8.79 -17.15 6.21
C VAL A 69 -7.67 -16.37 5.53
N GLY A 70 -7.76 -15.03 5.53
CA GLY A 70 -6.71 -14.21 4.96
C GLY A 70 -5.36 -14.35 5.69
N SER A 71 -5.37 -14.49 7.02
CA SER A 71 -4.14 -14.71 7.77
C SER A 71 -3.49 -16.06 7.45
N GLU A 72 -4.28 -17.10 7.23
CA GLU A 72 -3.75 -18.42 6.81
C GLU A 72 -3.12 -18.35 5.42
N GLN A 73 -3.76 -17.68 4.46
CA GLN A 73 -3.20 -17.46 3.11
C GLN A 73 -1.91 -16.65 3.14
N LEU A 74 -1.82 -15.66 4.02
CA LEU A 74 -0.66 -14.77 4.09
C LEU A 74 0.58 -15.50 4.60
N LEU A 75 0.43 -16.56 5.40
CA LEU A 75 1.54 -17.37 5.88
C LEU A 75 2.24 -18.14 4.75
N THR A 76 1.50 -18.45 3.68
CA THR A 76 2.02 -19.17 2.51
C THR A 76 2.40 -18.26 1.35
N ALA A 77 2.00 -16.98 1.40
CA ALA A 77 2.27 -16.01 0.35
C ALA A 77 3.68 -15.44 0.51
N HIS A 78 4.54 -15.68 -0.49
CA HIS A 78 5.94 -15.24 -0.46
C HIS A 78 6.36 -14.47 -1.72
N SER A 79 5.58 -14.57 -2.79
CA SER A 79 5.85 -13.87 -4.05
C SER A 79 4.96 -12.64 -4.23
N VAL A 80 5.35 -11.78 -5.18
CA VAL A 80 4.53 -10.64 -5.58
C VAL A 80 3.18 -11.13 -6.12
N GLU A 81 3.21 -12.20 -6.92
CA GLU A 81 2.07 -12.83 -7.58
C GLU A 81 1.05 -13.39 -6.57
N ASP A 82 1.51 -13.88 -5.42
CA ASP A 82 0.64 -14.33 -4.34
C ASP A 82 0.01 -13.15 -3.58
N LEU A 83 0.77 -12.06 -3.41
CA LEU A 83 0.42 -10.96 -2.51
C LEU A 83 -0.47 -9.89 -3.16
N GLU A 84 -0.31 -9.61 -4.45
CA GLU A 84 -1.18 -8.70 -5.22
C GLU A 84 -2.69 -9.02 -5.13
N PRO A 85 -3.14 -10.28 -5.35
CA PRO A 85 -4.56 -10.61 -5.24
C PRO A 85 -5.05 -10.47 -3.80
N MET A 86 -4.19 -10.76 -2.81
CA MET A 86 -4.54 -10.58 -1.39
C MET A 86 -4.78 -9.11 -1.03
N VAL A 87 -3.92 -8.19 -1.49
CA VAL A 87 -4.14 -6.75 -1.28
C VAL A 87 -5.46 -6.30 -1.88
N SER A 88 -5.78 -6.78 -3.08
CA SER A 88 -7.04 -6.48 -3.78
C SER A 88 -8.26 -7.05 -3.04
N GLN A 89 -8.16 -8.28 -2.52
CA GLN A 89 -9.24 -8.98 -1.83
C GLN A 89 -9.50 -8.46 -0.41
N TYR A 90 -8.43 -8.16 0.33
CA TYR A 90 -8.50 -7.82 1.76
C TYR A 90 -8.45 -6.31 2.03
N GLY A 91 -8.01 -5.49 1.06
CA GLY A 91 -8.06 -4.02 1.11
C GLY A 91 -7.48 -3.43 2.40
N SER A 92 -8.22 -2.52 3.03
CA SER A 92 -7.82 -1.85 4.29
C SER A 92 -8.09 -2.68 5.57
N SER A 93 -8.40 -3.98 5.45
CA SER A 93 -8.49 -4.85 6.63
C SER A 93 -7.11 -5.07 7.28
N GLY A 94 -7.06 -5.55 8.52
CA GLY A 94 -5.78 -5.81 9.20
C GLY A 94 -4.86 -6.76 8.43
N VAL A 95 -5.42 -7.81 7.83
CA VAL A 95 -4.68 -8.72 6.94
C VAL A 95 -4.28 -8.02 5.65
N GLY A 96 -5.17 -7.21 5.06
CA GLY A 96 -4.87 -6.49 3.84
C GLY A 96 -3.74 -5.46 4.00
N LEU A 97 -3.66 -4.79 5.15
CA LEU A 97 -2.54 -3.90 5.50
C LEU A 97 -1.22 -4.67 5.64
N LEU A 98 -1.25 -5.85 6.28
CA LEU A 98 -0.07 -6.69 6.40
C LEU A 98 0.34 -7.30 5.05
N ALA A 99 -0.62 -7.68 4.21
CA ALA A 99 -0.38 -8.11 2.84
C ALA A 99 0.22 -6.99 1.99
N GLN A 100 -0.28 -5.75 2.15
CA GLN A 100 0.25 -4.57 1.44
C GLN A 100 1.68 -4.25 1.88
N PHE A 101 1.97 -4.33 3.18
CA PHE A 101 3.33 -4.23 3.69
C PHE A 101 4.24 -5.33 3.11
N SER A 102 3.76 -6.59 3.14
CA SER A 102 4.53 -7.73 2.63
C SER A 102 4.78 -7.61 1.13
N LEU A 103 3.80 -7.11 0.37
CA LEU A 103 3.91 -6.83 -1.06
C LEU A 103 4.95 -5.75 -1.34
N ALA A 104 4.93 -4.65 -0.57
CA ALA A 104 5.93 -3.59 -0.69
C ALA A 104 7.35 -4.12 -0.45
N LYS A 105 7.52 -5.00 0.55
CA LYS A 105 8.80 -5.68 0.81
C LYS A 105 9.17 -6.63 -0.34
N ALA A 106 8.23 -7.42 -0.86
CA ALA A 106 8.48 -8.33 -1.97
C ALA A 106 8.93 -7.58 -3.24
N TYR A 107 8.32 -6.44 -3.53
CA TYR A 107 8.78 -5.55 -4.61
C TYR A 107 10.21 -5.05 -4.38
N TYR A 108 10.53 -4.63 -3.15
CA TYR A 108 11.88 -4.20 -2.80
C TYR A 108 12.91 -5.32 -3.01
N ASP A 109 12.62 -6.52 -2.49
CA ASP A 109 13.49 -7.68 -2.62
C ASP A 109 13.66 -8.13 -4.10
N ALA A 110 12.63 -7.91 -4.92
CA ALA A 110 12.67 -8.14 -6.37
C ALA A 110 13.39 -7.04 -7.17
N GLY A 111 13.87 -5.98 -6.53
CA GLY A 111 14.49 -4.83 -7.19
C GLY A 111 13.51 -3.92 -7.93
N ARG A 112 12.21 -4.15 -7.78
CA ARG A 112 11.12 -3.33 -8.36
C ARG A 112 10.86 -2.12 -7.47
N TYR A 113 11.83 -1.22 -7.41
CA TYR A 113 11.82 -0.12 -6.44
C TYR A 113 10.68 0.87 -6.63
N ASP A 114 10.27 1.16 -7.86
CA ASP A 114 9.13 2.07 -8.12
C ASP A 114 7.81 1.48 -7.60
N ASP A 115 7.60 0.17 -7.79
CA ASP A 115 6.42 -0.54 -7.28
C ASP A 115 6.43 -0.62 -5.75
N ALA A 116 7.61 -0.85 -5.16
CA ALA A 116 7.80 -0.82 -3.70
C ALA A 116 7.46 0.57 -3.14
N LEU A 117 7.96 1.64 -3.78
CA LEU A 117 7.71 3.01 -3.38
C LEU A 117 6.23 3.36 -3.45
N ASN A 118 5.56 2.97 -4.53
CA ASN A 118 4.11 3.14 -4.70
C ASN A 118 3.32 2.39 -3.62
N SER A 119 3.74 1.16 -3.31
CA SER A 119 3.09 0.33 -2.30
C SER A 119 3.24 0.90 -0.89
N TYR A 120 4.44 1.36 -0.50
CA TYR A 120 4.64 2.03 0.78
C TYR A 120 3.89 3.37 0.86
N ASN A 121 3.89 4.18 -0.22
CA ASN A 121 3.11 5.42 -0.25
C ASN A 121 1.61 5.15 -0.11
N ALA A 122 1.08 4.09 -0.74
CA ALA A 122 -0.31 3.70 -0.61
C ALA A 122 -0.66 3.28 0.82
N LEU A 123 0.23 2.55 1.49
CA LEU A 123 0.07 2.18 2.90
C LEU A 123 0.04 3.43 3.79
N LEU A 124 0.95 4.39 3.55
CA LEU A 124 1.06 5.65 4.30
C LEU A 124 -0.10 6.63 4.09
N ARG A 125 -0.95 6.47 3.06
CA ARG A 125 -2.19 7.25 2.91
C ARG A 125 -3.17 7.02 4.08
N HIS A 126 -3.05 5.88 4.75
CA HIS A 126 -3.85 5.54 5.92
C HIS A 126 -3.00 5.69 7.19
N SER A 127 -2.95 6.90 7.75
CA SER A 127 -2.09 7.23 8.91
C SER A 127 -2.45 6.54 10.23
N SER A 128 -3.51 5.74 10.28
CA SER A 128 -3.96 5.02 11.48
C SER A 128 -3.84 3.51 11.29
N HIS A 129 -2.60 2.99 11.35
CA HIS A 129 -2.35 1.56 11.45
C HIS A 129 -1.03 1.25 12.19
N PRO A 130 -0.83 0.04 12.74
CA PRO A 130 0.38 -0.31 13.50
C PRO A 130 1.69 -0.22 12.70
N PHE A 131 1.63 -0.33 11.38
CA PHE A 131 2.80 -0.39 10.51
C PHE A 131 3.30 0.97 10.00
N VAL A 132 2.76 2.12 10.46
CA VAL A 132 3.11 3.43 9.88
C VAL A 132 4.61 3.70 9.95
N GLY A 133 5.23 3.50 11.12
CA GLY A 133 6.67 3.73 11.26
C GLY A 133 7.53 2.78 10.41
N ILE A 134 7.10 1.52 10.29
CA ILE A 134 7.80 0.55 9.43
C ILE A 134 7.66 0.94 7.95
N ALA A 135 6.49 1.42 7.53
CA ALA A 135 6.24 1.86 6.16
C ALA A 135 7.03 3.15 5.82
N GLN A 136 7.18 4.08 6.77
CA GLN A 136 8.02 5.27 6.61
C GLN A 136 9.49 4.89 6.39
N LEU A 137 10.04 3.98 7.21
CA LEU A 137 11.41 3.51 7.02
C LEU A 137 11.56 2.64 5.78
N GLY A 138 10.57 1.80 5.44
CA GLY A 138 10.56 1.01 4.22
C GLY A 138 10.65 1.90 2.97
N LYS A 139 9.86 2.98 2.93
CA LYS A 139 9.98 4.01 1.90
C LYS A 139 11.38 4.63 1.83
N ALA A 140 11.97 4.97 2.97
CA ALA A 140 13.32 5.53 3.02
C ALA A 140 14.38 4.53 2.48
N HIS A 141 14.26 3.24 2.81
CA HIS A 141 15.12 2.19 2.25
C HIS A 141 14.93 1.99 0.74
N VAL A 142 13.71 2.13 0.23
CA VAL A 142 13.46 2.10 -1.23
C VAL A 142 14.20 3.25 -1.92
N LEU A 143 14.10 4.46 -1.38
CA LEU A 143 14.83 5.63 -1.91
C LEU A 143 16.35 5.42 -1.87
N GLU A 144 16.85 4.84 -0.77
CA GLU A 144 18.26 4.46 -0.61
C GLU A 144 18.69 3.45 -1.68
N ALA A 145 17.87 2.44 -1.97
CA ALA A 145 18.16 1.42 -2.99
C ALA A 145 18.05 1.94 -4.43
N GLN A 146 17.34 3.05 -4.66
CA GLN A 146 17.32 3.78 -5.93
C GLN A 146 18.52 4.71 -6.11
N ASP A 147 19.54 4.63 -5.24
CA ASP A 147 20.67 5.57 -5.18
C ASP A 147 20.25 7.05 -4.94
N ASN A 148 19.00 7.29 -4.52
CA ASN A 148 18.49 8.62 -4.19
C ASN A 148 18.80 8.96 -2.72
N PHE A 149 20.10 9.08 -2.43
CA PHE A 149 20.59 9.23 -1.06
C PHE A 149 20.14 10.54 -0.38
N ASP A 150 19.92 11.61 -1.13
CA ASP A 150 19.44 12.88 -0.57
C ASP A 150 18.01 12.73 -0.02
N ALA A 151 17.10 12.17 -0.83
CA ALA A 151 15.71 11.95 -0.42
C ALA A 151 15.61 10.87 0.67
N ALA A 152 16.45 9.83 0.61
CA ALA A 152 16.50 8.79 1.64
C ALA A 152 16.95 9.38 2.98
N ARG A 153 18.01 10.19 2.98
CA ARG A 153 18.52 10.88 4.17
C ARG A 153 17.46 11.79 4.78
N GLU A 154 16.77 12.58 3.97
CA GLU A 154 15.67 13.44 4.43
C GLU A 154 14.54 12.62 5.05
N ALA A 155 14.16 11.49 4.45
CA ALA A 155 13.12 10.62 4.98
C ALA A 155 13.52 9.99 6.34
N PHE A 156 14.78 9.56 6.49
CA PHE A 156 15.29 9.03 7.76
C PHE A 156 15.38 10.12 8.84
N ALA A 157 15.87 11.31 8.50
CA ALA A 157 15.96 12.43 9.42
C ALA A 157 14.57 12.92 9.86
N GLY A 158 13.64 13.04 8.91
CA GLY A 158 12.25 13.41 9.16
C GLY A 158 11.55 12.43 10.11
N PHE A 159 11.76 11.12 9.92
CA PHE A 159 11.24 10.11 10.84
C PHE A 159 11.72 10.34 12.27
N GLN A 160 13.01 10.60 12.48
CA GLN A 160 13.58 10.84 13.82
C GLN A 160 13.05 12.13 14.45
N ALA A 161 12.88 13.20 13.67
CA ALA A 161 12.35 14.47 14.15
C ALA A 161 10.90 14.33 14.64
N GLU A 162 10.09 13.55 13.93
CA GLU A 162 8.70 13.29 14.30
C GLU A 162 8.56 12.22 15.40
N ASN A 163 9.52 11.29 15.50
CA ASN A 163 9.40 10.06 16.29
C ASN A 163 10.65 9.76 17.15
N SER A 164 11.20 10.77 17.83
CA SER A 164 12.47 10.66 18.58
C SER A 164 12.50 9.55 19.65
N ASN A 165 11.36 9.25 20.28
CA ASN A 165 11.23 8.18 21.29
C ASN A 165 10.76 6.83 20.71
N HIS A 166 10.58 6.72 19.40
CA HIS A 166 10.09 5.50 18.77
C HIS A 166 11.18 4.43 18.72
N TYR A 167 10.80 3.16 18.89
CA TYR A 167 11.74 2.04 18.94
C TYR A 167 12.57 1.87 17.65
N LEU A 168 12.06 2.40 16.53
CA LEU A 168 12.75 2.41 15.23
C LEU A 168 13.67 3.63 15.01
N ALA A 169 13.69 4.62 15.92
CA ALA A 169 14.52 5.81 15.75
C ALA A 169 16.02 5.50 15.58
N PRO A 170 16.63 4.54 16.33
CA PRO A 170 18.01 4.11 16.08
C PRO A 170 18.24 3.57 14.67
N LEU A 171 17.27 2.83 14.11
CA LEU A 171 17.38 2.29 12.74
C LEU A 171 17.34 3.40 11.70
N ALA A 172 16.52 4.42 11.92
CA ALA A 172 16.46 5.58 11.05
C ALA A 172 17.80 6.34 11.05
N LEU A 173 18.40 6.56 12.22
CA LEU A 173 19.71 7.21 12.36
C LEU A 173 20.80 6.42 11.64
N ILE A 174 20.81 5.10 11.79
CA ILE A 174 21.75 4.23 11.07
C ILE A 174 21.54 4.32 9.54
N GLY A 175 20.29 4.35 9.08
CA GLY A 175 19.96 4.55 7.67
C GLY A 175 20.44 5.89 7.12
N GLU A 176 20.26 6.96 7.89
CA GLU A 176 20.76 8.30 7.59
C GLU A 176 22.28 8.31 7.45
N ALA A 177 23.00 7.74 8.43
CA ALA A 177 24.45 7.62 8.40
C ALA A 177 24.94 6.84 7.18
N ARG A 178 24.25 5.74 6.81
CA ARG A 178 24.58 4.98 5.61
C ARG A 178 24.40 5.81 4.35
N CYS A 179 23.31 6.57 4.23
CA CYS A 179 23.10 7.49 3.09
C CYS A 179 24.24 8.52 2.98
N ILE A 180 24.65 9.13 4.09
CA ILE A 180 25.78 10.09 4.14
C ILE A 180 27.09 9.42 3.68
N ALA A 181 27.35 8.19 4.13
CA ALA A 181 28.52 7.42 3.71
C ALA A 181 28.50 7.11 2.20
N GLN A 182 27.33 6.77 1.63
CA GLN A 182 27.16 6.52 0.18
C GLN A 182 27.42 7.78 -0.66
N GLN A 183 27.13 8.96 -0.11
CA GLN A 183 27.45 10.26 -0.70
C GLN A 183 28.94 10.62 -0.62
N GLY A 184 29.72 9.89 0.18
CA GLY A 184 31.18 10.00 0.26
C GLY A 184 31.71 10.59 1.56
N ASP A 185 30.83 11.12 2.43
CA ASP A 185 31.23 11.72 3.70
C ASP A 185 31.19 10.71 4.85
N LYS A 186 32.15 9.77 4.84
CA LYS A 186 32.22 8.71 5.86
C LYS A 186 32.52 9.26 7.25
N THR A 187 33.17 10.42 7.33
CA THR A 187 33.47 11.13 8.58
C THR A 187 32.20 11.62 9.24
N ALA A 188 31.35 12.36 8.52
CA ALA A 188 30.07 12.81 9.06
C ALA A 188 29.14 11.64 9.40
N ALA A 189 29.15 10.57 8.59
CA ALA A 189 28.40 9.35 8.89
C ALA A 189 28.85 8.70 10.22
N ALA A 190 30.16 8.62 10.45
CA ALA A 190 30.73 8.06 11.67
C ALA A 190 30.44 8.93 12.90
N GLU A 191 30.53 10.25 12.76
CA GLU A 191 30.15 11.21 13.82
C GLU A 191 28.68 11.08 14.18
N LEU A 192 27.79 10.92 13.21
CA LEU A 192 26.37 10.69 13.46
C LEU A 192 26.15 9.40 14.27
N LEU A 193 26.86 8.32 13.94
CA LEU A 193 26.78 7.07 14.70
C LEU A 193 27.37 7.19 16.12
N ASP A 194 28.38 8.04 16.33
CA ASP A 194 28.89 8.35 17.67
C ASP A 194 27.82 9.00 18.56
N THR A 195 26.93 9.82 17.99
CA THR A 195 25.79 10.36 18.76
C THR A 195 24.85 9.25 19.24
N LEU A 196 24.63 8.22 18.42
CA LEU A 196 23.80 7.08 18.79
C LEU A 196 24.48 6.20 19.85
N ILE A 197 25.78 5.93 19.70
CA ILE A 197 26.61 5.20 20.67
C ILE A 197 26.52 5.87 22.04
N ALA A 198 26.76 7.20 22.09
CA ALA A 198 26.69 7.97 23.32
C ALA A 198 25.27 8.01 23.92
N ALA A 199 24.23 8.02 23.09
CA ALA A 199 22.83 8.06 23.55
C ALA A 199 22.30 6.68 24.01
N LYS A 200 22.96 5.58 23.65
CA LYS A 200 22.49 4.20 23.85
C LYS A 200 23.52 3.29 24.52
N THR A 201 24.42 3.86 25.32
CA THR A 201 25.44 3.13 26.08
C THR A 201 24.87 1.98 26.92
N ASP A 202 25.61 0.88 27.01
CA ASP A 202 25.27 -0.37 27.70
C ASP A 202 24.01 -1.07 27.14
N THR A 203 23.66 -0.81 25.88
CA THR A 203 22.54 -1.48 25.20
C THR A 203 22.97 -2.21 23.93
N SER A 204 22.11 -3.08 23.40
CA SER A 204 22.37 -3.75 22.12
C SER A 204 22.54 -2.75 20.97
N TRP A 205 21.95 -1.54 21.07
CA TRP A 205 22.07 -0.51 20.05
C TRP A 205 23.47 0.09 19.96
N GLU A 206 24.20 0.15 21.07
CA GLU A 206 25.60 0.59 21.07
C GLU A 206 26.43 -0.31 20.16
N HIS A 207 26.40 -1.63 20.40
CA HIS A 207 27.14 -2.59 19.59
C HIS A 207 26.72 -2.59 18.11
N ILE A 208 25.42 -2.44 17.83
CA ILE A 208 24.91 -2.32 16.45
C ILE A 208 25.45 -1.04 15.80
N ALA A 209 25.46 0.09 16.51
CA ALA A 209 25.95 1.36 16.00
C ALA A 209 27.46 1.34 15.77
N GLU A 210 28.24 0.74 16.67
CA GLU A 210 29.69 0.51 16.48
C GLU A 210 29.98 -0.33 15.23
N GLY A 211 29.27 -1.44 15.04
CA GLY A 211 29.42 -2.27 13.84
C GLY A 211 29.09 -1.50 12.56
N ASN A 212 28.01 -0.71 12.56
CA ASN A 212 27.67 0.15 11.42
C ASN A 212 28.73 1.25 11.21
N LYS A 213 29.31 1.81 12.29
CA LYS A 213 30.37 2.83 12.21
C LYS A 213 31.60 2.27 11.53
N GLU A 214 32.00 1.06 11.89
CA GLU A 214 33.09 0.36 11.21
C GLU A 214 32.78 0.12 9.73
N MET A 215 31.55 -0.29 9.40
CA MET A 215 31.14 -0.51 8.01
C MET A 215 31.19 0.77 7.17
N VAL A 216 30.67 1.90 7.68
CA VAL A 216 30.68 3.17 6.92
C VAL A 216 32.10 3.71 6.74
N LEU A 217 32.98 3.55 7.73
CA LEU A 217 34.39 3.97 7.61
C LEU A 217 35.15 3.15 6.57
N ARG A 218 34.85 1.85 6.47
CA ARG A 218 35.45 0.94 5.48
C ARG A 218 34.81 1.05 4.10
N TYR A 219 33.62 1.63 3.98
CA TYR A 219 32.93 1.74 2.70
C TYR A 219 33.82 2.44 1.69
N VAL A 220 34.00 1.89 0.50
CA VAL A 220 34.67 2.56 -0.61
C VAL A 220 33.69 2.54 -1.76
N LYS A 221 33.27 3.74 -2.21
CA LYS A 221 32.40 3.85 -3.38
C LYS A 221 33.14 3.26 -4.57
N ARG A 222 32.68 2.10 -5.04
CA ARG A 222 33.23 1.47 -6.23
C ARG A 222 32.81 2.30 -7.41
N GLU A 223 33.74 3.06 -7.99
CA GLU A 223 33.51 3.67 -9.29
C GLU A 223 33.17 2.54 -10.27
N LYS A 224 32.02 2.66 -10.95
CA LYS A 224 31.65 1.76 -12.05
C LYS A 224 32.56 2.09 -13.25
N LYS A 225 33.86 1.79 -13.14
CA LYS A 225 34.73 1.73 -14.31
C LYS A 225 34.29 0.52 -15.10
N SER A 226 33.67 0.74 -16.26
CA SER A 226 33.25 -0.36 -17.12
C SER A 226 34.49 -1.19 -17.45
N LEU A 227 34.33 -2.51 -17.50
CA LEU A 227 35.40 -3.38 -18.01
C LEU A 227 35.72 -3.03 -19.47
N PHE A 228 34.73 -2.48 -20.19
CA PHE A 228 34.92 -1.97 -21.54
C PHE A 228 35.74 -0.67 -21.57
N ASP A 229 35.48 0.28 -20.67
CA ASP A 229 36.32 1.49 -20.54
C ASP A 229 37.79 1.14 -20.25
N GLN A 230 38.01 0.09 -19.44
CA GLN A 230 39.34 -0.42 -19.16
C GLN A 230 39.96 -1.09 -20.39
N ALA A 231 39.19 -1.91 -21.13
CA ALA A 231 39.65 -2.55 -22.35
C ALA A 231 40.01 -1.54 -23.45
N ASP A 232 39.24 -0.46 -23.59
CA ASP A 232 39.50 0.62 -24.55
C ASP A 232 40.78 1.39 -24.21
N LEU A 233 41.05 1.63 -22.93
CA LEU A 233 42.32 2.20 -22.47
C LEU A 233 43.50 1.29 -22.82
N PHE A 234 43.38 -0.01 -22.57
CA PHE A 234 44.41 -0.99 -22.94
C PHE A 234 44.60 -1.10 -24.46
N ALA A 235 43.53 -1.03 -25.24
CA ALA A 235 43.61 -1.07 -26.70
C ALA A 235 44.27 0.20 -27.27
N GLY A 236 43.97 1.37 -26.69
CA GLY A 236 44.60 2.64 -27.04
C GLY A 236 46.12 2.66 -26.76
N ASP A 237 46.57 2.00 -25.70
CA ASP A 237 48.00 1.88 -25.36
C ASP A 237 48.75 0.85 -26.23
N LEU A 238 48.05 -0.06 -26.91
CA LEU A 238 48.65 -1.08 -27.78
C LEU A 238 48.75 -0.67 -29.25
N LEU A 239 48.04 0.40 -29.66
CA LEU A 239 48.09 0.91 -31.03
C LEU A 239 48.99 2.15 -31.10
N PRO A 240 50.18 2.08 -31.74
CA PRO A 240 50.93 3.29 -32.02
C PRO A 240 50.09 4.21 -32.92
N ALA A 241 50.16 5.52 -32.68
CA ALA A 241 49.35 6.58 -33.29
C ALA A 241 49.40 6.69 -34.83
N ASN A 242 50.00 5.73 -35.53
CA ASN A 242 50.19 5.73 -36.99
C ASN A 242 49.39 4.66 -37.76
N GLU A 243 48.51 3.88 -37.12
CA GLU A 243 47.69 2.88 -37.81
C GLU A 243 46.18 3.03 -37.59
N VAL A 244 45.69 4.26 -37.44
CA VAL A 244 44.28 4.53 -37.78
C VAL A 244 44.18 4.63 -39.30
N ALA A 245 44.24 3.47 -39.96
CA ALA A 245 43.90 3.35 -41.37
C ALA A 245 42.44 3.82 -41.52
N ALA A 246 42.26 4.89 -42.30
CA ALA A 246 40.96 5.37 -42.74
C ALA A 246 40.12 4.20 -43.29
N PRO A 247 38.80 4.19 -43.09
CA PRO A 247 37.95 3.15 -43.67
C PRO A 247 38.19 3.08 -45.19
N PRO A 248 38.30 1.88 -45.78
CA PRO A 248 38.69 1.74 -47.17
C PRO A 248 37.68 2.45 -48.07
N ALA A 249 38.19 3.41 -48.85
CA ALA A 249 37.46 4.05 -49.93
C ALA A 249 36.95 2.97 -50.90
N LYS A 250 35.69 3.11 -51.33
CA LYS A 250 35.09 2.31 -52.40
C LYS A 250 36.01 2.35 -53.63
N PRO A 251 36.25 1.22 -54.32
CA PRO A 251 36.95 1.27 -55.60
C PRO A 251 36.02 1.84 -56.66
N ASP A 252 36.39 2.99 -57.21
CA ASP A 252 35.84 3.50 -58.46
C ASP A 252 36.37 2.64 -59.62
N ALA A 253 35.47 2.06 -60.40
CA ALA A 253 35.77 1.46 -61.69
C ALA A 253 34.66 1.83 -62.69
N GLU A 254 34.96 2.91 -63.42
CA GLU A 254 34.65 3.21 -64.83
C GLU A 254 33.42 2.55 -65.52
N GLU A 255 32.56 3.47 -65.98
CA GLU A 255 31.43 3.29 -66.91
C GLU A 255 31.90 2.83 -68.30
N PRO A 256 31.05 2.13 -69.07
CA PRO A 256 30.61 2.79 -70.29
C PRO A 256 29.11 2.64 -70.62
N ALA A 257 28.50 3.79 -70.87
CA ALA A 257 27.59 4.17 -71.94
C ALA A 257 26.27 3.41 -72.19
N ALA A 258 25.20 4.19 -71.98
CA ALA A 258 23.98 4.34 -72.80
C ALA A 258 22.88 3.27 -72.69
N GLU A 259 21.74 3.64 -72.09
CA GLU A 259 20.52 4.06 -72.81
C GLU A 259 19.44 4.54 -71.81
N SER A 260 18.93 5.76 -71.97
CA SER A 260 17.69 6.27 -71.30
C SER A 260 16.49 5.93 -72.18
N PRO A 261 15.27 5.68 -71.64
CA PRO A 261 14.36 6.77 -71.23
C PRO A 261 13.65 6.49 -69.88
N GLU A 262 13.50 7.49 -69.00
CA GLU A 262 12.32 8.37 -68.88
C GLU A 262 11.03 7.64 -68.42
N THR A 263 10.60 7.83 -67.16
CA THR A 263 9.25 8.33 -66.74
C THR A 263 8.89 8.02 -65.28
N GLU A 264 8.60 9.11 -64.54
CA GLU A 264 7.64 9.32 -63.43
C GLU A 264 7.83 8.71 -62.01
N PRO A 265 7.61 9.52 -60.94
CA PRO A 265 7.61 9.06 -59.56
C PRO A 265 6.20 8.63 -59.13
N VAL A 266 6.05 7.42 -58.58
CA VAL A 266 4.82 7.03 -57.87
C VAL A 266 5.05 7.09 -56.37
N THR A 267 4.45 8.12 -55.79
CA THR A 267 4.13 8.29 -54.37
C THR A 267 3.35 7.07 -53.86
N ILE A 268 3.76 6.46 -52.75
CA ILE A 268 2.89 5.55 -52.01
C ILE A 268 2.52 6.24 -50.70
N GLU A 269 1.28 6.70 -50.71
CA GLU A 269 0.52 7.29 -49.62
C GLU A 269 0.09 6.20 -48.62
N VAL A 270 0.20 6.54 -47.34
CA VAL A 270 -0.36 5.76 -46.22
C VAL A 270 -1.88 5.88 -46.26
N ALA A 271 -2.60 4.76 -46.28
CA ALA A 271 -4.03 4.74 -45.99
C ALA A 271 -4.41 3.56 -45.10
N ALA A 272 -5.26 3.90 -44.14
CA ALA A 272 -5.81 3.07 -43.07
C ALA A 272 -7.02 2.24 -43.53
N ASP A 273 -7.58 1.53 -42.54
CA ASP A 273 -8.91 0.91 -42.43
C ASP A 273 -9.12 -0.49 -43.03
N VAL A 274 -9.29 -1.44 -42.12
CA VAL A 274 -10.35 -2.46 -42.24
C VAL A 274 -10.98 -2.68 -40.85
N ASP A 275 -12.16 -2.10 -40.67
CA ASP A 275 -13.23 -2.54 -39.78
C ASP A 275 -13.73 -3.93 -40.18
N ILE A 276 -13.93 -4.84 -39.22
CA ILE A 276 -14.95 -5.90 -39.31
C ILE A 276 -15.65 -6.06 -37.95
N ALA A 277 -16.95 -5.78 -37.96
CA ALA A 277 -17.87 -5.94 -36.86
C ALA A 277 -18.47 -7.36 -36.77
N ALA A 278 -18.71 -7.78 -35.52
CA ALA A 278 -19.81 -8.56 -34.95
C ALA A 278 -20.57 -9.63 -35.78
N GLU A 279 -20.63 -10.86 -35.23
CA GLU A 279 -21.90 -11.61 -35.19
C GLU A 279 -22.02 -12.48 -33.92
N SER A 280 -23.23 -12.52 -33.38
CA SER A 280 -23.68 -13.15 -32.14
C SER A 280 -23.90 -14.66 -32.24
N GLY A 281 -23.72 -15.38 -31.13
CA GLY A 281 -24.30 -16.71 -30.94
C GLY A 281 -24.24 -17.13 -29.47
N ALA A 282 -25.36 -17.02 -28.76
CA ALA A 282 -25.56 -17.56 -27.42
C ALA A 282 -25.72 -19.09 -27.48
N ASP A 283 -25.12 -19.81 -26.53
CA ASP A 283 -25.68 -21.10 -26.11
C ASP A 283 -25.32 -21.43 -24.65
N THR A 284 -26.36 -21.63 -23.85
CA THR A 284 -26.35 -22.13 -22.47
C THR A 284 -26.44 -23.66 -22.48
N PRO A 285 -25.89 -24.39 -21.49
CA PRO A 285 -26.42 -25.70 -21.16
C PRO A 285 -27.10 -25.69 -19.78
N THR A 286 -28.39 -26.02 -19.82
CA THR A 286 -29.23 -26.41 -18.70
C THR A 286 -28.90 -27.84 -18.23
N GLU A 287 -28.75 -27.97 -16.92
CA GLU A 287 -29.18 -29.07 -16.04
C GLU A 287 -29.74 -30.37 -16.68
N ALA A 288 -29.13 -31.51 -16.35
CA ALA A 288 -29.77 -32.82 -16.43
C ALA A 288 -29.43 -33.64 -15.17
N THR A 289 -30.48 -33.88 -14.39
CA THR A 289 -30.66 -34.92 -13.38
C THR A 289 -30.45 -36.33 -13.94
N GLU A 290 -29.71 -37.16 -13.21
CA GLU A 290 -30.03 -38.56 -12.89
C GLU A 290 -29.43 -38.92 -11.53
#